data_AF-A0A5N5Z9B3-F1
#
_entry.id   AF-A0A5N5Z9B3-F1
#
_cell.length_a   1.000
_cell.length_b   1.000
_cell.length_c   1.000
_cell.angle_alpha   90.00
_cell.angle_beta   90.00
_cell.angle_gamma   90.00
#
_symmetry.space_group_name_H-M   'P 1'
#
loop_
_entity.id
_entity.type
_entity.pdbx_description
1 polymer ?
#
loop_
_entity_poly.entity_id
_entity_poly.type
_entity_poly.pdbx_seq_one_letter_code
_entity_poly.pdbx_strand_id
1 'polypeptide(L)'
;MKLQEKAPFTIISVFAQPWTGGQPDSGSGINVQMTIQNLNKKNIQLLDFYFRGKQTKLEDISTNNNGLYIARYLKEAEKEVVLHNDSQKEAQNEPPTLQPTLPFKLKDNEGVISYIENGNIKYYKLKNIVEKFPNFYPSAPQNKQ
;
A
#
# COMPACT_ATOMS: atom_id res chain seq x y z
N MET A 1 13.66 12.48 -10.58
CA MET A 1 12.77 11.31 -10.71
C MET A 1 11.90 11.49 -11.95
N LYS A 2 11.77 10.49 -12.81
CA LYS A 2 10.85 10.52 -13.97
C LYS A 2 9.75 9.48 -13.78
N LEU A 3 8.51 9.91 -13.96
CA LEU A 3 7.34 9.06 -13.85
C LEU A 3 7.09 8.39 -15.21
N GLN A 4 6.91 7.07 -15.21
CA GLN A 4 6.62 6.31 -16.41
C GLN A 4 5.13 6.04 -16.53
N GLU A 5 4.58 6.30 -17.71
CA GLU A 5 3.18 5.97 -18.06
C GLU A 5 3.05 4.55 -18.61
N LYS A 6 4.15 3.92 -18.99
CA LYS A 6 4.20 2.54 -19.45
C LYS A 6 5.06 1.74 -18.47
N ALA A 7 4.55 0.57 -18.06
CA ALA A 7 5.28 -0.40 -17.27
C ALA A 7 5.46 -1.69 -18.08
N PRO A 8 6.53 -2.45 -17.81
CA PRO A 8 6.72 -3.80 -18.35
C PRO A 8 5.78 -4.85 -17.74
N PHE A 9 4.71 -4.42 -17.06
CA PHE A 9 3.70 -5.26 -16.40
C PHE A 9 2.32 -4.65 -16.60
N THR A 10 1.27 -5.46 -16.46
CA THR A 10 -0.12 -5.03 -16.64
C THR A 10 -0.86 -5.08 -15.31
N ILE A 11 -1.42 -3.96 -14.89
CA ILE A 11 -2.31 -3.90 -13.74
C ILE A 11 -3.73 -4.22 -14.25
N ILE A 12 -4.25 -5.38 -13.87
CA ILE A 12 -5.58 -5.85 -14.28
C ILE A 12 -6.66 -5.17 -13.45
N SER A 13 -6.43 -5.07 -12.14
CA SER A 13 -7.36 -4.44 -11.21
C SER A 13 -6.60 -3.84 -10.05
N VAL A 14 -7.07 -2.68 -9.60
CA VAL A 14 -6.58 -2.04 -8.38
C VAL A 14 -7.77 -1.43 -7.66
N PHE A 15 -7.91 -1.76 -6.38
CA PHE A 15 -8.97 -1.21 -5.55
C PHE A 15 -8.49 -0.91 -4.14
N ALA A 16 -8.95 0.21 -3.62
CA ALA A 16 -8.76 0.61 -2.23
C ALA A 16 -9.95 0.11 -1.42
N GLN A 17 -9.69 -0.70 -0.40
CA GLN A 17 -10.70 -1.22 0.51
C GLN A 17 -10.48 -0.63 1.90
N PRO A 18 -11.26 0.39 2.30
CA PRO A 18 -11.27 0.87 3.67
C PRO A 18 -11.80 -0.23 4.60
N TRP A 19 -11.20 -0.34 5.78
CA TRP A 19 -11.64 -1.25 6.83
C TRP A 19 -11.59 -0.56 8.18
N THR A 20 -12.54 -0.92 9.04
CA THR A 20 -12.62 -0.47 10.42
C THR A 20 -12.78 -1.70 11.29
N GLY A 21 -11.92 -1.86 12.30
CA GLY A 21 -12.05 -2.94 13.26
C GLY A 21 -13.19 -2.67 14.24
N GLY A 22 -13.88 -3.73 14.69
CA GLY A 22 -15.03 -3.64 15.57
C GLY A 22 -14.71 -3.31 17.04
N GLN A 23 -13.44 -3.29 17.44
CA GLN A 23 -13.00 -2.92 18.79
C GLN A 23 -12.24 -1.60 18.80
N PRO A 24 -12.30 -0.82 19.90
CA PRO A 24 -11.62 0.47 20.02
C PRO A 24 -10.10 0.41 19.77
N ASP A 25 -9.44 -0.71 20.08
CA ASP A 25 -8.01 -0.96 19.81
C ASP A 25 -7.72 -1.54 18.42
N SER A 26 -8.73 -1.97 17.66
CA SER A 26 -8.50 -2.60 16.35
C SER A 26 -8.09 -1.63 15.25
N GLY A 27 -8.21 -0.32 15.50
CA GLY A 27 -7.84 0.72 14.55
C GLY A 27 -8.71 0.74 13.29
N SER A 28 -8.28 1.54 12.33
CA SER A 28 -8.90 1.62 11.00
C SER A 28 -7.81 1.82 9.95
N GLY A 29 -8.12 1.54 8.69
CA GLY A 29 -7.13 1.64 7.63
C GLY A 29 -7.71 1.49 6.23
N ILE A 30 -6.83 1.50 5.25
CA ILE A 30 -7.13 1.26 3.84
C ILE A 30 -6.17 0.22 3.32
N ASN A 31 -6.70 -0.88 2.78
CA ASN A 31 -5.92 -1.88 2.09
C ASN A 31 -6.09 -1.67 0.59
N VAL A 32 -5.01 -1.33 -0.11
CA VAL A 32 -5.02 -1.25 -1.57
C VAL A 32 -4.57 -2.59 -2.11
N GLN A 33 -5.49 -3.31 -2.75
CA GLN A 33 -5.20 -4.57 -3.42
C GLN A 33 -5.06 -4.35 -4.91
N MET A 34 -4.04 -4.99 -5.48
CA MET A 34 -3.67 -4.83 -6.88
C MET A 34 -3.37 -6.20 -7.48
N THR A 35 -3.89 -6.44 -8.68
CA THR A 35 -3.62 -7.64 -9.47
C THR A 35 -2.72 -7.25 -10.62
N ILE A 36 -1.46 -7.69 -10.57
CA ILE A 36 -0.45 -7.43 -11.59
C ILE A 36 -0.15 -8.72 -12.34
N GLN A 37 -0.35 -8.70 -13.65
CA GLN A 37 0.02 -9.78 -14.56
C GLN A 37 1.19 -9.39 -15.47
N ASN A 38 1.78 -10.38 -16.12
CA ASN A 38 2.94 -10.22 -17.00
C ASN A 38 4.18 -9.60 -16.32
N LEU A 39 4.24 -9.66 -14.98
CA LEU A 39 5.38 -9.18 -14.21
C LEU A 39 6.53 -10.20 -14.28
N ASN A 40 7.63 -9.82 -14.93
CA ASN A 40 8.85 -10.62 -14.90
C ASN A 40 9.59 -10.43 -13.57
N LYS A 41 9.24 -11.23 -12.55
CA LYS A 41 9.83 -11.19 -11.20
C LYS A 41 11.36 -11.40 -11.17
N LYS A 42 11.99 -11.87 -12.26
CA LYS A 42 13.46 -11.99 -12.35
C LYS A 42 14.16 -10.66 -12.59
N ASN A 43 13.53 -9.78 -13.37
CA ASN A 43 14.13 -8.51 -13.79
C ASN A 43 13.48 -7.31 -13.10
N ILE A 44 12.26 -7.49 -12.59
CA ILE A 44 11.44 -6.44 -11.99
C ILE A 44 11.11 -6.82 -10.55
N GLN A 45 11.50 -5.95 -9.62
CA GLN A 45 11.16 -6.07 -8.21
C GLN A 45 10.28 -4.89 -7.80
N LEU A 46 9.07 -5.15 -7.32
CA LEU A 46 8.21 -4.12 -6.76
C LEU A 46 8.71 -3.76 -5.35
N LEU A 47 8.71 -2.47 -5.01
CA LEU A 47 9.22 -1.97 -3.73
C LEU A 47 8.09 -1.38 -2.90
N ASP A 48 7.65 -0.17 -3.25
CA ASP A 48 6.69 0.62 -2.48
C ASP A 48 5.52 1.07 -3.35
N PHE A 49 4.45 1.42 -2.66
CA PHE A 49 3.25 1.99 -3.22
C PHE A 49 2.95 3.34 -2.57
N TYR A 50 2.72 4.33 -3.41
CA TYR A 50 2.38 5.69 -3.04
C TYR A 50 0.92 5.94 -3.34
N PHE A 51 0.14 6.28 -2.32
CA PHE A 51 -1.29 6.55 -2.44
C PHE A 51 -1.69 7.65 -1.46
N ARG A 52 -2.42 8.67 -1.95
CA ARG A 52 -2.88 9.82 -1.14
C ARG A 52 -1.78 10.47 -0.28
N GLY A 53 -0.58 10.58 -0.83
CA GLY A 53 0.56 11.20 -0.12
C GLY A 53 1.23 10.32 0.94
N LYS A 54 0.80 9.06 1.10
CA LYS A 54 1.44 8.07 1.98
C LYS A 54 2.21 7.05 1.15
N GLN A 55 3.34 6.58 1.69
CA GLN A 55 4.12 5.47 1.16
C GLN A 55 3.94 4.25 2.06
N THR A 56 3.83 3.07 1.46
CA THR A 56 3.98 1.79 2.17
C THR A 56 4.65 0.77 1.26
N LYS A 57 5.29 -0.25 1.83
CA LYS A 57 5.81 -1.38 1.10
C LYS A 57 4.68 -2.13 0.39
N LEU A 58 4.94 -2.59 -0.84
CA LEU A 58 4.02 -3.43 -1.57
C LEU A 58 4.32 -4.90 -1.29
N GLU A 59 3.38 -5.59 -0.67
CA GLU A 59 3.53 -6.99 -0.29
C GLU A 59 2.98 -7.92 -1.37
N ASP A 60 3.75 -8.95 -1.73
CA ASP A 60 3.29 -10.04 -2.59
C ASP A 60 2.47 -11.04 -1.75
N ILE A 61 1.15 -11.04 -1.97
CA ILE A 61 0.23 -12.01 -1.34
C ILE A 61 -0.28 -13.02 -2.37
N SER A 62 0.45 -13.19 -3.47
CA SER A 62 0.01 -14.05 -4.56
C SER A 62 0.06 -15.53 -4.17
N THR A 63 -1.08 -16.20 -4.28
CA THR A 63 -1.19 -17.66 -4.14
C THR A 63 -1.21 -18.27 -5.54
N ASN A 64 -0.31 -19.22 -5.83
CA ASN A 64 -0.20 -19.86 -7.16
C ASN A 64 0.09 -18.88 -8.31
N ASN A 65 0.95 -17.87 -8.11
CA ASN A 65 1.31 -16.89 -9.13
C ASN A 65 0.13 -16.10 -9.73
N ASN A 66 -0.97 -15.92 -8.97
CA ASN A 66 -2.11 -15.09 -9.41
C ASN A 66 -1.78 -13.58 -9.48
N GLY A 67 -0.58 -13.16 -9.10
CA GLY A 67 -0.12 -11.78 -9.21
C GLY A 67 -0.82 -10.80 -8.28
N LEU A 68 -1.30 -11.28 -7.13
CA LEU A 68 -1.96 -10.45 -6.13
C LEU A 68 -0.95 -9.75 -5.21
N TYR A 69 -1.08 -8.44 -5.09
CA TYR A 69 -0.28 -7.57 -4.24
C TYR A 69 -1.17 -6.74 -3.32
N ILE A 70 -0.67 -6.39 -2.14
CA ILE A 70 -1.38 -5.56 -1.17
C ILE A 70 -0.47 -4.48 -0.59
N ALA A 71 -1.02 -3.28 -0.44
CA ALA A 71 -0.42 -2.16 0.27
C ALA A 71 -1.35 -1.79 1.43
N ARG A 72 -0.84 -1.85 2.67
CA ARG A 72 -1.64 -1.63 3.88
C ARG A 72 -1.35 -0.23 4.43
N TYR A 73 -2.38 0.60 4.53
CA TYR A 73 -2.31 1.91 5.14
C TYR A 73 -3.09 1.91 6.43
N LEU A 74 -2.42 2.09 7.56
CA LEU A 74 -3.08 2.30 8.84
C LEU A 74 -3.50 3.78 8.97
N LYS A 75 -4.74 3.98 9.40
CA LYS A 75 -5.25 5.28 9.83
C LYS A 75 -5.09 5.29 11.35
N GLU A 76 -3.90 5.69 11.79
CA GLU A 76 -3.70 6.02 13.21
C GLU A 76 -4.69 7.12 13.59
N ALA A 77 -5.40 6.93 14.70
CA ALA A 77 -6.19 7.99 15.31
C ALA A 77 -5.18 9.05 15.73
N GLU A 78 -5.20 10.20 15.04
CA GLU A 78 -4.37 11.39 15.21
C GLU A 78 -3.59 11.44 16.54
N LYS A 79 -2.54 10.64 16.65
CA LYS A 79 -1.39 10.98 17.47
C LYS A 79 -0.54 11.74 16.49
N GLU A 80 -0.62 13.06 16.59
CA GLU A 80 0.44 13.98 16.22
C GLU A 80 1.76 13.20 16.24
N VAL A 81 2.38 13.06 15.07
CA VAL A 81 3.63 12.30 14.92
C VAL A 81 4.70 13.06 15.69
N VAL A 82 4.72 12.90 17.00
CA VAL A 82 5.87 13.23 17.81
C VAL A 82 6.88 12.16 17.43
N LEU A 83 7.78 12.51 16.51
CA LEU A 83 9.04 11.78 16.30
C LEU A 83 9.74 11.70 17.66
N HIS A 84 9.37 10.71 18.48
CA HIS A 84 10.10 10.40 19.69
C HIS A 84 11.38 9.70 19.26
N ASN A 85 12.50 10.30 19.65
CA ASN A 85 13.88 9.92 19.39
C ASN A 85 14.29 8.60 20.10
N ASP A 86 13.34 7.71 20.41
CA ASP A 86 13.56 6.53 21.25
C ASP A 86 13.24 5.23 20.49
N SER A 87 14.20 4.84 19.64
CA SER A 87 14.14 3.76 18.65
C SER A 87 14.17 2.33 19.21
N GLN A 88 13.69 2.06 20.43
CA GLN A 88 13.98 0.78 21.11
C GLN A 88 12.81 -0.21 21.24
N LYS A 89 11.60 0.09 20.74
CA LYS A 89 10.45 -0.85 20.81
C LYS A 89 9.59 -1.01 19.54
N GLU A 90 10.07 -0.56 18.39
CA GLU A 90 9.38 -0.72 17.10
C GLU A 90 10.15 -1.69 16.17
N ALA A 91 10.66 -2.80 16.71
CA ALA A 91 11.60 -3.68 16.02
C ALA A 91 10.98 -4.59 14.92
N GLN A 92 9.81 -4.25 14.37
CA GLN A 92 9.23 -4.99 13.23
C GLN A 92 8.45 -4.14 12.22
N ASN A 93 8.31 -2.84 12.43
CA ASN A 93 7.85 -1.92 11.39
C ASN A 93 9.07 -1.18 10.87
N GLU A 94 9.52 -1.56 9.67
CA GLU A 94 10.59 -0.85 8.98
C GLU A 94 10.25 0.66 8.96
N PRO A 95 11.13 1.54 9.49
CA PRO A 95 10.85 2.97 9.55
C PRO A 95 10.62 3.52 8.13
N PRO A 96 9.76 4.54 7.94
CA PRO A 96 9.52 5.11 6.63
C PRO A 96 10.82 5.75 6.15
N THR A 97 11.51 5.04 5.27
CA THR A 97 12.66 5.55 4.55
C THR A 97 12.18 6.75 3.77
N LEU A 98 12.54 7.94 4.28
CA LEU A 98 12.47 9.24 3.61
C LEU A 98 11.28 9.34 2.67
N GLN A 99 10.10 9.77 3.16
CA GLN A 99 8.96 10.11 2.28
C GLN A 99 9.54 10.88 1.09
N PRO A 100 9.66 10.27 -0.11
CA PRO A 100 10.21 10.98 -1.22
C PRO A 100 9.22 12.09 -1.44
N THR A 101 9.70 13.31 -1.38
CA THR A 101 8.95 14.50 -1.76
C THR A 101 8.60 14.31 -3.23
N LEU A 102 7.52 13.56 -3.48
CA LEU A 102 7.04 13.29 -4.82
C LEU A 102 6.83 14.66 -5.43
N PRO A 103 7.55 15.04 -6.50
CA PRO A 103 7.42 16.36 -7.09
C PRO A 103 6.08 16.55 -7.83
N PHE A 104 5.14 15.64 -7.62
CA PHE A 104 3.85 15.56 -8.26
C PHE A 104 2.76 15.30 -7.21
N LYS A 105 1.66 16.04 -7.34
CA LYS A 105 0.45 15.77 -6.56
C LYS A 105 -0.29 14.59 -7.18
N LEU A 106 -0.62 13.60 -6.37
CA LEU A 106 -1.50 12.49 -6.74
C LEU A 106 -2.94 12.84 -6.36
N LYS A 107 -3.89 12.55 -7.26
CA LYS A 107 -5.32 12.62 -6.94
C LYS A 107 -5.74 11.42 -6.09
N ASP A 108 -6.92 11.49 -5.47
CA ASP A 108 -7.47 10.43 -4.63
C ASP A 108 -7.67 9.07 -5.31
N ASN A 109 -7.74 9.06 -6.63
CA ASN A 109 -7.87 7.87 -7.48
C ASN A 109 -6.58 7.54 -8.25
N GLU A 110 -5.46 8.15 -7.88
CA GLU A 110 -4.15 7.93 -8.48
C GLU A 110 -3.16 7.39 -7.45
N GLY A 111 -2.21 6.61 -7.95
CA GLY A 111 -1.12 6.08 -7.13
C GLY A 111 0.16 5.95 -7.96
N VAL A 112 1.25 5.67 -7.27
CA VAL A 112 2.54 5.36 -7.92
C VAL A 112 3.11 4.09 -7.33
N ILE A 113 3.63 3.22 -8.19
CA ILE A 113 4.38 2.03 -7.79
C ILE A 113 5.86 2.32 -8.02
N SER A 114 6.71 2.19 -7.01
CA SER A 114 8.15 2.11 -7.20
C SER A 114 8.57 0.67 -7.47
N TYR A 115 9.44 0.49 -8.46
CA TYR A 115 9.96 -0.81 -8.83
C TYR A 115 11.40 -0.68 -9.33
N ILE A 116 12.20 -1.71 -9.10
CA ILE A 116 13.54 -1.83 -9.67
C ILE A 116 13.41 -2.61 -10.97
N GLU A 117 13.93 -2.07 -12.06
CA GLU A 117 14.12 -2.79 -13.31
C GLU A 117 15.60 -2.74 -13.69
N ASN A 118 16.24 -3.91 -13.83
CA ASN A 118 17.67 -4.02 -14.17
C ASN A 118 18.57 -3.14 -13.28
N GLY A 119 18.33 -3.13 -11.97
CA GLY A 119 19.10 -2.35 -10.99
C GLY A 119 18.75 -0.85 -10.89
N ASN A 120 17.81 -0.35 -11.70
CA ASN A 120 17.39 1.05 -11.68
C ASN A 120 15.99 1.21 -11.08
N ILE A 121 15.84 2.10 -10.09
CA ILE A 121 14.54 2.42 -9.50
C ILE A 121 13.74 3.28 -10.47
N LYS A 122 12.52 2.84 -10.76
CA LYS A 122 11.53 3.49 -11.62
C LYS A 122 10.22 3.66 -10.86
N TYR A 123 9.44 4.61 -11.34
CA TYR A 123 8.15 4.99 -10.74
C TYR A 123 7.09 4.90 -11.83
N TYR A 124 6.08 4.06 -11.62
CA TYR A 124 4.96 3.90 -12.55
C TYR A 124 3.71 4.58 -11.99
N LYS A 125 3.10 5.49 -12.75
CA LYS A 125 1.84 6.11 -12.37
C LYS A 125 0.68 5.21 -12.74
N LEU A 126 -0.14 4.87 -11.77
CA LEU A 126 -1.45 4.29 -12.00
C LEU A 126 -2.54 5.35 -11.83
N LYS A 127 -3.58 5.21 -12.65
CA LYS A 127 -4.80 6.01 -12.63
C LYS A 127 -5.97 5.05 -12.46
N ASN A 128 -7.11 5.56 -12.00
CA ASN A 128 -8.36 4.82 -11.81
C ASN A 128 -8.32 3.75 -10.70
N ILE A 129 -7.75 4.09 -9.54
CA ILE A 129 -7.91 3.27 -8.34
C ILE A 129 -9.38 3.32 -7.93
N VAL A 130 -10.03 2.15 -7.90
CA VAL A 130 -11.44 2.03 -7.52
C VAL A 130 -11.53 1.98 -6.01
N GLU A 131 -12.19 2.93 -5.37
CA GLU A 131 -12.50 2.83 -3.95
C GLU A 131 -13.73 1.95 -3.75
N LYS A 132 -13.59 0.86 -2.99
CA LYS A 132 -14.72 0.02 -2.58
C LYS A 132 -15.38 0.59 -1.33
N PHE A 133 -16.64 0.23 -1.13
CA PHE A 133 -17.34 0.53 0.11
C PHE A 133 -16.59 -0.06 1.32
N PRO A 134 -16.59 0.64 2.46
CA PRO A 134 -15.90 0.18 3.66
C PRO A 134 -16.47 -1.15 4.15
N ASN A 135 -15.58 -2.11 4.40
CA ASN A 135 -15.94 -3.34 5.09
C ASN A 135 -15.98 -3.06 6.60
N PHE A 136 -17.17 -3.17 7.19
CA PHE A 136 -17.34 -3.20 8.63
C PHE A 136 -17.17 -4.64 9.11
N TYR A 137 -16.08 -4.92 9.81
CA TYR A 137 -15.94 -6.22 10.48
C TYR A 137 -16.72 -6.16 11.79
N PRO A 138 -17.83 -6.92 11.93
CA PRO A 138 -18.56 -6.96 13.19
C PRO A 138 -17.65 -7.55 14.27
N SER A 139 -17.80 -7.06 15.50
CA SER A 139 -17.20 -7.70 16.67
C SER A 139 -17.60 -9.17 16.70
N ALA A 140 -16.65 -10.05 17.05
CA ALA A 140 -16.90 -11.48 17.16
C ALA A 140 -18.20 -11.71 17.96
N PRO A 141 -19.12 -12.59 17.50
CA PRO A 141 -20.33 -12.87 18.25
C PRO A 141 -19.93 -13.31 19.65
N GLN A 142 -20.42 -12.61 20.66
CA GLN A 142 -20.29 -13.04 22.05
C GLN A 142 -20.96 -14.40 22.13
N ASN A 143 -20.16 -15.48 22.23
CA ASN A 143 -20.66 -16.79 22.60
C ASN A 143 -21.34 -16.60 23.97
N LYS A 144 -22.67 -16.47 23.97
CA LYS A 144 -23.46 -16.66 25.16
C LYS A 144 -23.38 -18.15 25.48
N GLN A 145 -22.94 -18.40 26.70
CA GLN A 145 -22.70 -19.69 27.36
C GLN A 145 -23.81 -20.70 27.12
#